data_AF-W1YLY4-F1
#
_entry.id   AF-W1YLY4-F1
#
_cell.length_a   1.000
_cell.length_b   1.000
_cell.length_c   1.000
_cell.angle_alpha   90.00
_cell.angle_beta   90.00
_cell.angle_gamma   90.00
#
_symmetry.space_group_name_H-M   'P 1'
#
loop_
_entity.id
_entity.type
_entity.pdbx_description
1 polymer ?
#
loop_
_entity_poly.entity_id
_entity_poly.type
_entity_poly.pdbx_seq_one_letter_code
_entity_poly.pdbx_strand_id
1 'polypeptide(L)' 'IVGLIESGAVDMVVNTPKGQGARADGYSIRAATTSANKPMITTVQELQAAVQALEAQLRGPFKVRSLQEHNA' A
#
# COMPACT_ATOMS: atom_id res chain seq x y z
N ILE A 1 14.58 -1.02 -9.88
CA ILE A 1 13.42 -1.16 -8.97
C ILE A 1 12.69 -2.48 -9.21
N VAL A 2 12.22 -2.78 -10.43
CA VAL A 2 11.55 -4.06 -10.76
C VAL A 2 12.29 -5.29 -10.23
N GLY A 3 13.59 -5.43 -10.51
CA GLY A 3 14.36 -6.56 -9.98
C GLY A 3 14.47 -6.62 -8.44
N LEU A 4 14.33 -5.50 -7.72
CA LEU A 4 14.28 -5.50 -6.25
C LEU A 4 12.91 -5.97 -5.73
N ILE A 5 11.84 -5.69 -6.48
CA ILE A 5 10.50 -6.20 -6.18
C ILE A 5 10.47 -7.71 -6.41
N GLU A 6 11.00 -8.15 -7.56
CA GLU A 6 11.05 -9.56 -7.95
C GLU A 6 11.95 -10.40 -7.02
N SER A 7 13.04 -9.83 -6.52
CA SER A 7 13.90 -10.50 -5.53
C SER A 7 13.32 -10.51 -4.11
N GLY A 8 12.19 -9.83 -3.87
CA GLY A 8 11.57 -9.69 -2.55
C GLY A 8 12.28 -8.70 -1.62
N ALA A 9 13.27 -7.95 -2.11
CA ALA A 9 13.95 -6.91 -1.33
C ALA A 9 13.07 -5.66 -1.08
N VAL A 10 11.93 -5.54 -1.77
CA VAL A 10 10.92 -4.50 -1.56
C VAL A 10 9.62 -5.12 -1.06
N ASP A 11 9.20 -4.70 0.13
CA ASP A 11 7.96 -5.19 0.74
C ASP A 11 6.73 -4.36 0.42
N MET A 12 6.90 -3.12 -0.04
CA MET A 12 5.81 -2.21 -0.42
C MET A 12 6.31 -1.15 -1.41
N VAL A 13 5.45 -0.73 -2.33
CA VAL A 13 5.75 0.35 -3.28
C VAL A 13 4.80 1.52 -3.07
N VAL A 14 5.36 2.73 -3.01
CA VAL A 14 4.61 4.00 -3.09
C VAL A 14 4.94 4.66 -4.43
N ASN A 15 3.98 4.68 -5.34
CA ASN A 15 4.11 5.26 -6.67
C ASN A 15 3.00 6.28 -6.90
N THR A 16 3.21 7.52 -6.46
CA THR A 16 2.30 8.64 -6.70
C THR A 16 2.63 9.31 -8.03
N PRO A 17 1.94 8.98 -9.15
CA PRO A 17 2.32 9.53 -10.45
C PRO A 17 2.04 11.05 -10.48
N LYS A 18 3.01 11.83 -10.98
CA LYS A 18 2.80 13.24 -11.35
C LYS A 18 3.22 13.43 -12.82
N GLY A 19 2.33 13.99 -13.64
CA GLY A 19 2.61 14.34 -15.05
C GLY A 19 2.64 13.15 -16.03
N GLN A 20 2.74 13.47 -17.33
CA GLN A 20 2.62 12.50 -18.45
C GLN A 20 3.87 11.60 -18.66
N GLY A 21 5.05 12.03 -18.19
CA GLY A 21 6.34 11.35 -18.45
C GLY A 21 6.61 10.08 -17.62
N ALA A 22 5.81 9.80 -16.58
CA ALA A 22 6.04 8.70 -15.64
C ALA A 22 5.40 7.35 -16.05
N ARG A 23 4.93 7.20 -17.30
CA ARG A 23 4.03 6.08 -17.65
C ARG A 23 4.72 4.76 -17.95
N ALA A 24 5.86 4.77 -18.64
CA ALA A 24 6.55 3.53 -19.04
C ALA A 24 7.11 2.79 -17.82
N ASP A 25 7.98 3.45 -17.04
CA ASP A 25 8.56 2.86 -15.82
C ASP A 25 7.49 2.64 -14.75
N GLY A 26 6.50 3.53 -14.66
CA GLY A 26 5.38 3.35 -13.76
C GLY A 26 4.60 2.07 -14.07
N TYR A 27 4.41 1.70 -15.34
CA TYR A 27 3.70 0.47 -15.69
C TYR A 27 4.47 -0.78 -15.24
N SER A 28 5.77 -0.86 -15.53
CA SER A 28 6.58 -2.02 -15.15
C SER A 28 6.69 -2.18 -13.64
N ILE A 29 6.83 -1.08 -12.90
CA ILE A 29 6.82 -1.11 -11.42
C ILE A 29 5.50 -1.63 -10.87
N ARG A 30 4.36 -1.11 -11.37
CA ARG A 30 3.03 -1.57 -10.92
C ARG A 30 2.80 -3.04 -11.26
N ALA A 31 3.13 -3.47 -12.48
CA ALA A 31 3.02 -4.86 -12.90
C ALA A 31 3.84 -5.79 -12.01
N ALA A 32 5.12 -5.47 -11.76
CA ALA A 32 5.98 -6.25 -10.89
C ALA A 32 5.45 -6.32 -9.45
N THR A 33 4.94 -5.20 -8.92
CA THR A 33 4.39 -5.12 -7.55
C THR A 33 3.17 -6.03 -7.40
N THR A 34 2.24 -5.98 -8.36
CA THR A 34 1.07 -6.86 -8.40
C THR A 34 1.47 -8.33 -8.56
N SER A 35 2.39 -8.66 -9.47
CA SER A 35 2.87 -10.03 -9.67
C SER A 35 3.57 -10.60 -8.43
N ALA A 36 4.26 -9.77 -7.66
CA ALA A 36 4.91 -10.15 -6.40
C ALA A 36 3.95 -10.18 -5.19
N ASN A 37 2.65 -9.90 -5.39
CA ASN A 37 1.63 -9.79 -4.34
C ASN A 37 2.05 -8.85 -3.20
N LYS A 38 2.69 -7.73 -3.55
CA LYS A 38 3.12 -6.70 -2.59
C LYS A 38 2.12 -5.53 -2.56
N PRO A 39 1.95 -4.83 -1.43
CA PRO A 39 1.12 -3.64 -1.36
C PRO A 39 1.63 -2.52 -2.28
N MET A 40 0.69 -1.83 -2.91
CA MET A 40 0.95 -0.73 -3.85
C MET A 40 0.11 0.48 -3.48
N ILE A 41 0.76 1.58 -3.13
CA ILE A 41 0.12 2.85 -2.79
C ILE A 41 0.30 3.82 -3.96
N THR A 42 -0.80 4.39 -4.45
CA THR A 42 -0.80 5.23 -5.66
C THR A 42 -1.14 6.69 -5.40
N THR A 43 -1.58 7.02 -4.19
CA THR A 43 -1.93 8.39 -3.81
C THR A 43 -1.29 8.78 -2.48
N VAL A 44 -1.11 10.08 -2.26
CA VAL A 44 -0.61 10.59 -0.98
C VAL A 44 -1.63 10.36 0.13
N GLN A 45 -2.92 10.42 -0.19
CA GLN A 45 -4.02 10.19 0.74
C GLN A 45 -4.05 8.73 1.23
N GLU A 46 -3.84 7.79 0.32
CA GLU A 46 -3.71 6.36 0.64
C GLU A 46 -2.47 6.11 1.51
N LEU A 47 -1.34 6.76 1.22
CA LEU A 47 -0.15 6.69 2.07
C LEU A 47 -0.45 7.19 3.50
N GLN A 48 -1.14 8.32 3.61
CA GLN A 48 -1.52 8.88 4.91
C GLN A 48 -2.43 7.92 5.70
N ALA A 49 -3.41 7.29 5.04
CA ALA A 49 -4.27 6.29 5.66
C ALA A 49 -3.47 5.05 6.11
N ALA A 50 -2.53 4.57 5.30
CA ALA A 50 -1.66 3.45 5.65
C ALA A 50 -0.79 3.75 6.89
N VAL A 51 -0.22 4.96 6.99
CA VAL A 51 0.53 5.40 8.18
C VAL A 51 -0.36 5.39 9.42
N GLN A 52 -1.57 5.93 9.34
CA GLN A 52 -2.52 5.92 10.47
C GLN A 52 -2.90 4.50 10.90
N ALA A 53 -3.06 3.58 9.95
CA ALA A 53 -3.34 2.18 10.23
C ALA A 53 -2.17 1.49 10.94
N LEU A 54 -0.93 1.74 10.50
CA LEU A 54 0.27 1.22 11.16
C LEU A 54 0.42 1.78 12.58
N GLU A 55 0.20 3.08 12.78
CA GLU A 55 0.22 3.68 14.11
C GLU A 55 -0.85 3.07 15.03
N ALA A 56 -2.05 2.80 14.51
CA ALA A 56 -3.10 2.12 15.26
C ALA A 56 -2.70 0.71 15.66
N GLN A 57 -2.07 -0.05 14.75
CA GLN A 57 -1.58 -1.39 15.02
C GLN A 57 -0.46 -1.40 16.08
N LEU A 58 0.45 -0.41 16.03
CA LEU A 58 1.52 -0.26 17.01
C LEU A 58 1.01 0.08 18.43
N ARG A 59 -0.17 0.69 18.55
CA ARG A 59 -0.80 1.00 19.85
C ARG A 59 -1.38 -0.22 20.57
N GLY A 60 -1.51 -1.36 19.90
CA GLY A 60 -2.00 -2.61 20.51
C GLY A 60 -3.10 -3.29 19.70
N PRO A 61 -3.71 -4.36 20.25
CA PRO A 61 -4.68 -5.16 19.53
C PRO A 61 -5.96 -4.39 19.21
N PHE A 62 -6.59 -4.74 18.10
CA PHE A 62 -7.89 -4.20 17.74
C PHE A 62 -8.96 -4.62 18.74
N LYS A 63 -9.85 -3.68 19.06
CA LYS A 63 -11.11 -4.01 19.72
C LYS A 63 -12.09 -4.49 18.67
N VAL A 64 -12.73 -5.62 18.93
CA VAL A 64 -13.78 -6.17 18.07
C VAL A 64 -15.14 -5.76 18.60
N ARG A 65 -16.08 -5.54 17.69
CA ARG A 65 -17.49 -5.26 17.99
C ARG A 65 -18.34 -5.96 16.92
N SER A 66 -19.41 -6.61 17.32
CA SER A 66 -20.39 -7.19 16.40
C SER A 66 -21.18 -6.10 15.67
N LEU A 67 -21.73 -6.42 14.49
CA LEU A 67 -22.57 -5.47 13.76
C LEU A 67 -23.83 -5.09 14.56
N GLN A 68 -24.34 -6.01 15.39
CA GLN A 68 -25.48 -5.77 16.27
C GLN A 68 -25.15 -4.73 17.35
N GLU A 69 -24.02 -4.87 18.04
CA GLU A 69 -23.54 -3.89 19.03
C GLU A 69 -23.16 -2.54 18.41
N HIS A 70 -22.79 -2.53 17.12
CA HIS A 70 -22.50 -1.29 16.40
C HIS A 70 -23.77 -0.52 16.01
N ASN A 71 -24.87 -1.24 15.74
CA ASN A 71 -26.13 -0.67 15.28
C ASN A 71 -27.16 -0.45 16.40
N ALA A 72 -26.80 -0.74 17.66
CA ALA A 72 -27.57 -0.42 18.86
C ALA A 72 -27.29 1.01 19.31
#